data_AF-A0A2E9RSS5-F1
#
_entry.id   AF-A0A2E9RSS5-F1
#
_cell.length_a   1.000
_cell.length_b   1.000
_cell.length_c   1.000
_cell.angle_alpha   90.00
_cell.angle_beta   90.00
_cell.angle_gamma   90.00
#
_symmetry.space_group_name_H-M   'P 1'
#
loop_
_entity.id
_entity.type
_entity.pdbx_description
1 polymer ?
#
loop_
_entity_poly.entity_id
_entity_poly.type
_entity_poly.pdbx_seq_one_letter_code
_entity_poly.pdbx_strand_id
1 'polypeptide(L)'
;MNNTDKQKKIDFVELGFMDARCKLIDVAAFLDRTQRAGQTDDYRVRELKKAIACLDGENPDRAKQVLLSLSDTTEKPIAIAPGKGAAGAWEGSGSS
;
A
#
# COMPACT_ATOMS: atom_id res chain seq x y z
N MET A 1 -3.13 -6.57 50.54
CA MET A 1 -2.08 -6.34 49.53
C MET A 1 -2.73 -6.14 48.17
N ASN A 2 -2.34 -5.07 47.48
CA ASN A 2 -2.84 -4.66 46.17
C ASN A 2 -2.41 -5.67 45.10
N ASN A 3 -3.31 -6.01 44.18
CA ASN A 3 -2.89 -6.46 42.85
C ASN A 3 -3.89 -5.98 41.80
N THR A 4 -4.01 -4.66 41.69
CA THR A 4 -4.38 -4.06 40.40
C THR A 4 -3.18 -4.31 39.49
N ASP A 5 -3.22 -5.42 38.74
CA ASP A 5 -2.38 -5.60 37.57
C ASP A 5 -2.49 -4.32 36.75
N LYS A 6 -1.44 -3.50 36.78
CA LYS A 6 -1.34 -2.33 35.92
C LYS A 6 -1.42 -2.88 34.49
N GLN A 7 -2.57 -2.68 33.83
CA GLN A 7 -2.74 -3.02 32.43
C GLN A 7 -1.57 -2.41 31.67
N LYS A 8 -0.64 -3.26 31.22
CA LYS A 8 0.52 -2.82 30.46
C LYS A 8 -0.01 -2.25 29.14
N LYS A 9 0.21 -0.95 28.91
CA LYS A 9 -0.11 -0.34 27.61
C LYS A 9 0.64 -1.10 26.53
N ILE A 10 -0.05 -1.40 25.42
CA ILE A 10 0.57 -2.03 24.25
C ILE A 10 1.61 -1.05 23.69
N ASP A 11 2.84 -1.52 23.53
CA ASP A 11 3.87 -0.81 22.79
C ASP A 11 3.78 -1.21 21.32
N PHE A 12 3.15 -0.36 20.52
CA PHE A 12 2.99 -0.60 19.08
C PHE A 12 4.30 -0.45 18.30
N VAL A 13 5.28 0.28 18.84
CA VAL A 13 6.59 0.43 18.20
C VAL A 13 7.32 -0.89 18.27
N GLU A 14 7.43 -1.49 19.46
CA GLU A 14 8.06 -2.81 19.61
C GLU A 14 7.30 -3.89 18.84
N LEU A 15 5.96 -3.84 18.84
CA LEU A 15 5.14 -4.83 18.17
C LEU A 15 5.27 -4.79 16.63
N GLY A 16 5.45 -3.60 16.04
CA GLY A 16 5.29 -3.42 14.59
C GLY A 16 6.52 -2.91 13.84
N PHE A 17 7.49 -2.28 14.50
CA PHE A 17 8.56 -1.55 13.81
C PHE A 17 9.42 -2.43 12.91
N MET A 18 9.81 -3.62 13.38
CA MET A 18 10.68 -4.51 12.60
C MET A 18 10.01 -5.02 11.32
N ASP A 19 8.72 -5.35 11.38
CA ASP A 19 7.93 -5.77 10.23
C ASP A 19 7.70 -4.60 9.25
N ALA A 20 7.35 -3.42 9.75
CA ALA A 20 7.21 -2.21 8.93
C ALA A 20 8.52 -1.84 8.22
N ARG A 21 9.65 -1.91 8.93
CA ARG A 21 11.00 -1.68 8.37
C ARG A 21 11.33 -2.68 7.26
N CYS A 22 11.05 -3.96 7.48
CA CYS A 22 11.28 -5.01 6.49
C CYS A 22 10.50 -4.71 5.19
N LYS A 23 9.20 -4.44 5.30
CA LYS A 23 8.33 -4.12 4.18
C LYS A 23 8.79 -2.88 3.41
N LEU A 24 9.27 -1.86 4.10
CA LEU A 24 9.80 -0.66 3.44
C LEU A 24 11.05 -0.96 2.61
N ILE A 25 11.96 -1.79 3.12
CA ILE A 25 13.16 -2.23 2.39
C ILE A 25 12.76 -3.07 1.17
N ASP A 26 11.80 -3.97 1.30
CA ASP A 26 11.34 -4.82 0.19
C ASP A 26 10.72 -3.99 -0.94
N VAL A 27 9.91 -2.98 -0.59
CA VAL A 27 9.33 -2.03 -1.56
C VAL A 27 10.42 -1.24 -2.26
N ALA A 28 11.42 -0.72 -1.52
CA ALA A 28 12.54 0.00 -2.11
C ALA A 28 13.34 -0.89 -3.08
N ALA A 29 13.67 -2.12 -2.67
CA ALA A 29 14.40 -3.07 -3.51
C ALA A 29 13.60 -3.48 -4.77
N PHE A 30 12.28 -3.57 -4.69
CA PHE A 30 11.42 -3.76 -5.85
C PHE A 30 11.53 -2.58 -6.82
N LEU A 31 11.41 -1.35 -6.33
CA LEU A 31 11.52 -0.15 -7.17
C LEU A 31 12.90 -0.02 -7.83
N ASP A 32 13.98 -0.36 -7.14
CA ASP A 32 15.33 -0.39 -7.72
C ASP A 32 15.45 -1.40 -8.86
N ARG A 33 14.85 -2.59 -8.70
CA ARG A 33 14.85 -3.62 -9.74
C ARG A 33 14.05 -3.18 -10.96
N THR A 34 12.86 -2.61 -10.78
CA THR A 34 12.04 -2.14 -11.92
C THR A 34 12.70 -0.97 -12.63
N GLN A 35 13.35 -0.06 -11.90
CA GLN A 35 14.13 1.02 -12.49
C GLN A 35 15.31 0.49 -13.31
N ARG A 36 16.12 -0.42 -12.77
CA ARG A 36 17.24 -1.03 -13.51
C ARG A 36 16.78 -1.82 -14.74
N ALA A 37 15.60 -2.42 -14.68
CA ALA A 37 15.01 -3.15 -15.80
C ALA A 37 14.31 -2.24 -16.83
N GLY A 38 14.20 -0.93 -16.59
CA GLY A 38 13.51 0.00 -17.49
C GLY A 38 11.98 -0.12 -17.46
N GLN A 39 11.40 -0.70 -16.41
CA GLN A 39 9.96 -1.01 -16.28
C GLN A 39 9.21 0.02 -15.43
N THR A 40 9.64 1.28 -15.46
CA THR A 40 9.06 2.35 -14.62
C THR A 40 7.71 2.85 -15.14
N ASP A 41 7.36 2.52 -16.37
CA ASP A 41 6.14 2.88 -17.08
C ASP A 41 4.96 1.94 -16.81
N ASP A 42 5.21 0.72 -16.29
CA ASP A 42 4.17 -0.20 -15.84
C ASP A 42 3.23 0.51 -14.84
N TYR A 43 1.93 0.49 -15.14
CA TYR A 43 0.95 1.22 -14.36
C TYR A 43 0.96 0.81 -12.88
N ARG A 44 1.26 -0.45 -12.56
CA ARG A 44 1.32 -0.92 -11.16
C ARG A 44 2.47 -0.26 -10.42
N VAL A 45 3.60 -0.04 -11.08
CA VAL A 45 4.75 0.68 -10.51
C VAL A 45 4.41 2.15 -10.30
N ARG A 46 3.71 2.78 -11.25
CA ARG A 46 3.23 4.17 -11.13
C ARG A 46 2.24 4.33 -9.97
N GLU A 47 1.23 3.48 -9.88
CA GLU A 47 0.23 3.54 -8.81
C GLU A 47 0.83 3.20 -7.44
N LEU A 48 1.77 2.25 -7.36
CA LEU A 48 2.47 1.96 -6.11
C LEU A 48 3.24 3.19 -5.59
N LYS A 49 3.92 3.94 -6.48
CA LYS A 49 4.61 5.19 -6.10
C LYS A 49 3.65 6.24 -5.56
N LYS A 50 2.45 6.37 -6.15
CA LYS A 50 1.40 7.27 -5.62
C LYS A 50 0.92 6.82 -4.23
N ALA A 51 0.68 5.53 -4.05
CA ALA A 51 0.25 4.98 -2.77
C ALA A 51 1.28 5.18 -1.65
N ILE A 52 2.59 5.15 -1.96
CA ILE A 52 3.65 5.45 -0.98
C ILE A 52 3.54 6.89 -0.46
N ALA A 53 3.13 7.85 -1.30
CA ALA A 53 2.94 9.23 -0.87
C ALA A 53 1.83 9.38 0.20
N CYS A 54 0.87 8.44 0.26
CA CYS A 54 -0.15 8.42 1.32
C CYS A 54 0.41 8.12 2.71
N LEU A 55 1.67 7.68 2.81
CA LEU A 55 2.33 7.39 4.09
C LEU A 55 2.93 8.64 4.75
N ASP A 56 3.14 9.71 3.97
CA ASP A 56 3.73 10.95 4.44
C ASP A 56 2.74 11.78 5.29
N GLY A 57 3.26 12.50 6.29
CA GLY A 57 2.47 13.33 7.22
C GLY A 57 1.77 12.55 8.35
N GLU A 58 0.88 13.20 9.11
CA GLU A 58 0.24 12.70 10.34
C GLU A 58 -1.19 12.15 10.15
N ASN A 59 -1.60 11.83 8.92
CA ASN A 59 -2.97 11.39 8.64
C ASN A 59 -3.33 10.11 9.43
N PRO A 60 -4.43 10.07 10.21
CA PRO A 60 -4.82 8.87 10.95
C PRO A 60 -5.27 7.70 10.06
N ASP A 61 -5.63 7.95 8.79
CA ASP A 61 -6.25 6.98 7.88
C ASP A 61 -5.30 6.41 6.80
N ARG A 62 -3.96 6.39 7.02
CA ARG A 62 -2.97 5.99 5.99
C ARG A 62 -3.30 4.67 5.29
N ALA A 63 -3.70 3.65 6.05
CA ALA A 63 -4.06 2.34 5.47
C ALA A 63 -5.25 2.43 4.50
N LYS A 64 -6.28 3.21 4.85
CA LYS A 64 -7.43 3.47 3.98
C LYS A 64 -7.01 4.24 2.73
N GLN A 65 -6.16 5.24 2.87
CA GLN A 65 -5.68 6.04 1.73
C GLN A 65 -4.86 5.19 0.75
N VAL A 66 -3.96 4.33 1.25
CA VAL A 66 -3.22 3.37 0.42
C VAL A 66 -4.17 2.44 -0.32
N LEU A 67 -5.17 1.87 0.37
CA LEU A 67 -6.17 0.98 -0.23
C LEU A 67 -6.93 1.70 -1.36
N LEU A 68 -7.47 2.88 -1.07
CA LEU A 68 -8.26 3.65 -2.05
C LEU A 68 -7.41 4.10 -3.23
N SER A 69 -6.14 4.48 -3.02
CA SER A 69 -5.23 4.85 -4.11
C SER A 69 -4.94 3.71 -5.09
N LEU A 70 -5.14 2.45 -4.69
CA LEU A 70 -4.91 1.27 -5.52
C LEU A 70 -6.21 0.64 -6.06
N SER A 71 -7.36 1.17 -5.66
CA SER A 71 -8.68 0.60 -5.97
C SER A 71 -9.29 1.22 -7.24
N ASP A 72 -10.12 0.43 -7.91
CA ASP A 72 -11.05 0.96 -8.92
C ASP A 72 -12.11 1.81 -8.23
N THR A 73 -12.19 3.09 -8.59
CA THR A 73 -13.17 4.02 -8.02
C THR A 73 -14.46 4.13 -8.84
N THR A 74 -14.62 3.30 -9.88
CA THR A 74 -15.83 3.32 -10.71
C THR A 74 -17.00 2.64 -9.98
N GLU A 75 -18.16 3.30 -10.01
CA GLU A 75 -19.39 2.76 -9.41
C GLU A 75 -20.16 1.84 -10.37
N LYS A 76 -19.88 1.98 -11.67
CA LYS A 76 -20.52 1.18 -12.72
C LYS A 76 -19.69 -0.07 -12.97
N PRO A 77 -20.26 -1.28 -12.82
CA PRO A 77 -19.57 -2.50 -13.18
C PRO A 77 -19.15 -2.46 -14.65
N ILE A 78 -17.92 -2.88 -14.92
CA ILE A 78 -17.46 -3.14 -16.29
C ILE A 78 -18.26 -4.29 -16.89
N ALA A 79 -18.60 -4.19 -18.18
CA ALA A 79 -19.44 -5.17 -18.85
C ALA A 79 -18.82 -6.58 -18.89
N ILE A 80 -17.49 -6.65 -18.95
CA ILE A 80 -16.71 -7.89 -18.97
C ILE A 80 -15.45 -7.67 -18.14
N ALA A 81 -15.13 -8.59 -17.23
CA ALA A 81 -13.89 -8.53 -16.47
C ALA A 81 -12.67 -8.80 -17.38
N PRO A 82 -11.61 -7.98 -17.35
CA PRO A 82 -10.39 -8.22 -18.11
C PRO A 82 -9.59 -9.34 -17.43
N GLY A 83 -10.02 -10.59 -17.64
CA GLY A 83 -9.37 -11.77 -17.08
C GLY A 83 -9.73 -12.07 -15.61
N LYS A 84 -8.96 -12.98 -14.98
CA LYS A 84 -9.27 -13.60 -13.68
C LYS A 84 -8.46 -13.08 -12.48
N GLY A 85 -7.79 -11.93 -12.56
CA GLY A 85 -6.87 -11.48 -11.51
C GLY A 85 -7.13 -10.08 -11.00
N ALA A 86 -7.22 -9.90 -9.69
CA ALA A 86 -7.02 -8.60 -9.06
C ALA A 86 -5.54 -8.23 -9.19
N ALA A 87 -5.23 -7.20 -9.98
CA ALA A 87 -3.85 -6.75 -10.20
C ALA A 87 -3.24 -6.00 -8.99
N GLY A 88 -4.07 -5.61 -8.01
CA GLY A 88 -3.64 -4.86 -6.83
C GLY A 88 -3.33 -3.38 -7.10
N ALA A 89 -3.66 -2.88 -8.29
CA ALA A 89 -3.59 -1.48 -8.68
C ALA A 89 -4.62 -1.21 -9.79
N TRP A 90 -5.04 0.04 -9.93
CA TRP A 90 -6.00 0.46 -10.93
C TRP A 90 -5.36 1.38 -11.98
N GLU A 91 -5.40 0.97 -13.25
CA GLU A 91 -4.81 1.75 -14.36
C GLU A 91 -5.63 3.02 -14.69
N GLY A 92 -6.89 3.08 -14.25
CA GLY A 92 -7.84 4.10 -14.69
C GLY A 92 -8.39 3.80 -16.10
N SER A 93 -9.36 4.59 -16.54
CA SER A 93 -9.96 4.49 -17.88
C SER A 93 -9.08 5.10 -18.99
N GLY A 94 -7.77 4.80 -18.98
CA GLY A 94 -6.75 5.53 -19.73
C GLY A 94 -5.84 4.69 -20.64
N SER A 95 -6.16 3.43 -20.91
CA SER A 95 -5.47 2.65 -21.97
C SER A 95 -6.23 2.83 -23.30
N SER A 96 -5.86 3.87 -24.05
CA SER A 96 -6.11 3.97 -25.51
C SER A 96 -4.88 3.50 -26.28
#